data_AF-A7ART6-F1
#
_entry.id   AF-A7ART6-F1
#
_cell.length_a   1.000
_cell.length_b   1.000
_cell.length_c   1.000
_cell.angle_alpha   90.00
_cell.angle_beta   90.00
_cell.angle_gamma   90.00
#
_symmetry.space_group_name_H-M   'P 1'
#
loop_
_entity.id
_entity.type
_entity.pdbx_description
1 polymer ?
#
loop_
_entity_poly.entity_id
_entity_poly.type
_entity_poly.pdbx_seq_one_letter_code
_entity_poly.pdbx_strand_id
1 'polypeptide(L)'
;MPPRCRQERNRIPSDHLINFTRYVAPQPPPVRKDATDSVSPSRPTQRNLRCYIADIGLPIAKLPILRPNLTVDWNVVELVDLLVDEDTPVTCPICLDESLSAPRVTRCSHAFCWVCILKYLNFDRTLGMRPCPLCQQSIYRTDLKPVRFQVKYKPIVLSFALLMQEEDSHTAVLHPDICELLCGNRKLRDDNQIPSSDSLDVQFWDVAYTDSGKLRDILKRDYLELENIALNAIDSDVATYEAAQEALSQLIDNGITIPSDGDEKLSVGINNINEAIQRLNNVADTYIYEKKDDYTENIDSCGRTKYYCFYQSIDGSKVVLHPQLIKCMWHCCGRNVNKMPLFLLNLPILNLEEVVVTGEMRRRYNWLNHFRMGCKIYLANVPLEGYITPEQMEEYMRERQIKRDMKLSKILQRRDSA
;
A
#
# COMPACT_ATOMS: atom_id res chain seq x y z
N MET A 1 -4.95 13.49 43.78
CA MET A 1 -4.90 14.84 43.19
C MET A 1 -4.13 14.75 41.86
N PRO A 2 -4.65 15.31 40.74
CA PRO A 2 -4.11 15.07 39.41
C PRO A 2 -2.84 15.89 39.14
N PRO A 3 -1.93 15.46 38.25
CA PRO A 3 -0.77 16.26 37.87
C PRO A 3 -1.14 17.32 36.83
N ARG A 4 -0.54 18.50 37.00
CA ARG A 4 -0.75 19.72 36.23
C ARG A 4 -0.19 19.61 34.81
N CYS A 5 -1.01 20.00 33.83
CA CYS A 5 -0.62 20.18 32.43
C CYS A 5 0.33 21.40 32.31
N ARG A 6 1.54 21.20 31.77
CA ARG A 6 2.47 22.30 31.42
C ARG A 6 2.00 22.90 30.09
N GLN A 7 1.45 24.11 30.11
CA GLN A 7 1.13 24.88 28.90
C GLN A 7 2.43 25.19 28.14
N GLU A 8 2.44 24.88 26.84
CA GLU A 8 3.49 25.31 25.91
C GLU A 8 3.57 26.85 25.89
N ARG A 9 4.78 27.38 26.06
CA ARG A 9 5.05 28.82 26.01
C ARG A 9 4.82 29.32 24.58
N ASN A 10 4.05 30.41 24.45
CA ASN A 10 3.82 31.15 23.21
C ASN A 10 5.11 31.34 22.41
N ARG A 11 5.20 30.73 21.22
CA ARG A 11 6.31 30.94 20.28
C ARG A 11 6.15 32.31 19.62
N ILE A 12 7.18 33.14 19.72
CA ILE A 12 7.25 34.43 19.05
C ILE A 12 7.66 34.18 17.59
N PRO A 13 6.93 34.68 16.58
CA PRO A 13 7.32 34.55 15.18
C PRO A 13 8.67 35.21 14.91
N SER A 14 9.50 34.55 14.09
CA SER A 14 10.88 34.93 13.75
C SER A 14 11.03 36.38 13.29
N ASP A 15 10.00 36.92 12.62
CA ASP A 15 10.00 38.24 12.01
C ASP A 15 10.07 39.38 13.05
N HIS A 16 9.68 39.11 14.31
CA HIS A 16 9.80 40.08 15.41
C HIS A 16 11.22 40.17 16.00
N LEU A 17 12.12 39.24 15.68
CA LEU A 17 13.51 39.26 16.15
C LEU A 17 14.41 40.19 15.33
N ILE A 18 13.97 40.62 14.15
CA ILE A 18 14.82 41.38 13.21
C ILE A 18 14.73 42.90 13.41
N ASN A 19 13.66 43.42 14.04
CA ASN A 19 13.39 44.87 14.14
C ASN A 19 13.27 45.44 15.56
N PHE A 20 13.75 44.73 16.60
CA PHE A 20 13.78 45.19 18.02
C PHE A 20 12.54 45.95 18.52
N THR A 21 11.36 45.63 17.98
CA THR A 21 10.09 46.25 18.35
C THR A 21 9.39 45.36 19.37
N ARG A 22 8.79 45.97 20.41
CA ARG A 22 8.11 45.20 21.47
C ARG A 22 6.93 44.43 20.87
N TYR A 23 6.96 43.10 21.02
CA TYR A 23 5.85 42.22 20.68
C TYR A 23 4.64 42.49 21.58
N VAL A 24 3.45 42.69 20.98
CA VAL A 24 2.17 42.79 21.67
C VAL A 24 1.33 41.59 21.25
N ALA A 25 0.93 40.75 22.21
CA ALA A 25 0.15 39.55 21.95
C ALA A 25 -1.25 39.91 21.41
N PRO A 26 -1.74 39.29 20.33
CA PRO A 26 -3.11 39.47 19.87
C PRO A 26 -4.12 38.94 20.90
N GLN A 27 -5.20 39.70 21.14
CA GLN A 27 -6.33 39.23 21.95
C GLN A 27 -7.08 38.10 21.20
N PRO A 28 -7.50 37.02 21.89
CA PRO A 28 -8.22 35.93 21.24
C PRO A 28 -9.59 36.41 20.74
N PRO A 29 -10.03 35.99 19.53
CA PRO A 29 -11.37 36.30 19.05
C PRO A 29 -12.44 35.58 19.90
N PRO A 30 -13.66 36.11 20.00
CA PRO A 30 -14.73 35.50 20.79
C PRO A 30 -15.11 34.12 20.22
N VAL A 31 -15.21 33.14 21.11
CA VAL A 31 -15.53 31.74 20.81
C VAL A 31 -16.95 31.63 20.23
N ARG A 32 -17.07 31.29 18.94
CA ARG A 32 -18.32 30.76 18.38
C ARG A 32 -18.42 29.29 18.75
N LYS A 33 -19.52 28.92 19.42
CA LYS A 33 -19.89 27.53 19.71
C LYS A 33 -20.57 26.96 18.47
N ASP A 34 -19.88 26.12 17.71
CA ASP A 34 -20.50 25.26 16.70
C ASP A 34 -20.02 23.81 16.85
N ALA A 35 -20.95 22.92 16.54
CA ALA A 35 -21.09 21.49 16.80
C ALA A 35 -19.82 20.62 16.92
N THR A 36 -19.88 19.71 17.90
CA THR A 36 -18.96 18.59 18.12
C THR A 36 -18.98 17.59 16.96
N ASP A 37 -17.92 17.57 16.16
CA ASP A 37 -17.48 16.36 15.46
C ASP A 37 -16.13 15.92 16.05
N SER A 38 -16.15 14.79 16.76
CA SER A 38 -14.99 14.20 17.40
C SER A 38 -14.05 13.56 16.37
N VAL A 39 -13.13 14.34 15.80
CA VAL A 39 -12.00 13.80 15.05
C VAL A 39 -10.86 13.53 16.04
N SER A 40 -10.64 12.25 16.35
CA SER A 40 -9.52 11.79 17.18
C SER A 40 -8.17 12.10 16.49
N PRO A 41 -7.22 12.78 17.15
CA PRO A 41 -5.88 13.02 16.61
C PRO A 41 -4.96 11.84 16.97
N SER A 42 -4.94 10.80 16.13
CA SER A 42 -3.83 9.84 15.99
C SER A 42 -4.25 8.62 15.17
N ARG A 43 -3.81 8.53 13.92
CA ARG A 43 -3.61 7.23 13.28
C ARG A 43 -2.24 7.23 12.61
N PRO A 44 -1.29 6.41 13.11
CA PRO A 44 -0.11 6.01 12.37
C PRO A 44 -0.51 5.55 10.97
N THR A 45 0.03 6.20 9.96
CA THR A 45 -0.27 5.88 8.57
C THR A 45 0.46 4.61 8.17
N GLN A 46 -0.25 3.50 7.99
CA GLN A 46 0.19 2.28 7.29
C GLN A 46 0.44 2.58 5.79
N ARG A 47 1.29 3.56 5.51
CA ARG A 47 1.69 3.99 4.18
C ARG A 47 2.57 2.87 3.61
N ASN A 48 2.24 2.44 2.39
CA ASN A 48 3.08 1.56 1.59
C ASN A 48 3.40 0.18 2.22
N LEU A 49 2.57 -0.30 3.14
CA LEU A 49 2.65 -1.68 3.66
C LEU A 49 1.74 -2.61 2.84
N ARG A 50 2.10 -3.88 2.70
CA ARG A 50 1.16 -4.99 2.42
C ARG A 50 1.13 -5.89 3.65
N CYS A 51 -0.06 -6.21 4.15
CA CYS A 51 -0.23 -7.00 5.37
C CYS A 51 -0.67 -8.43 5.03
N TYR A 52 -0.06 -9.41 5.69
CA TYR A 52 -0.44 -10.81 5.58
C TYR A 52 -1.09 -11.29 6.86
N ILE A 53 -2.19 -12.01 6.71
CA ILE A 53 -2.92 -12.67 7.78
C ILE A 53 -2.63 -14.17 7.64
N ALA A 54 -2.06 -14.81 8.65
CA ALA A 54 -1.87 -16.26 8.61
C ALA A 54 -3.23 -16.95 8.66
N ASP A 55 -3.35 -18.11 8.02
CA ASP A 55 -4.57 -18.93 7.96
C ASP A 55 -5.03 -19.40 9.35
N ILE A 56 -5.67 -18.49 10.09
CA ILE A 56 -6.63 -18.83 11.12
C ILE A 56 -7.88 -19.07 10.28
N GLY A 57 -8.34 -20.34 10.18
CA GLY A 57 -9.52 -20.79 9.42
C GLY A 57 -10.84 -20.13 9.83
N LEU A 58 -10.86 -18.81 9.81
CA LEU A 58 -11.94 -17.91 10.17
C LEU A 58 -12.78 -17.72 8.91
N PRO A 59 -14.11 -17.86 9.03
CA PRO A 59 -15.01 -17.51 7.94
C PRO A 59 -14.75 -16.08 7.48
N ILE A 60 -14.68 -15.87 6.16
CA ILE A 60 -14.40 -14.58 5.49
C ILE A 60 -15.27 -13.43 6.05
N ALA A 61 -16.50 -13.73 6.49
CA ALA A 61 -17.44 -12.79 7.08
C ALA A 61 -17.08 -12.28 8.49
N LYS A 62 -16.15 -12.93 9.19
CA LYS A 62 -15.75 -12.62 10.58
C LYS A 62 -14.44 -11.84 10.68
N LEU A 63 -13.76 -11.56 9.57
CA LEU A 63 -12.48 -10.85 9.64
C LEU A 63 -12.69 -9.36 9.87
N PRO A 64 -11.93 -8.74 10.79
CA PRO A 64 -12.05 -7.34 11.15
C PRO A 64 -11.35 -6.45 10.10
N ILE A 65 -11.83 -6.48 8.86
CA ILE A 65 -11.35 -5.59 7.79
C ILE A 65 -12.31 -4.43 7.68
N LEU A 66 -11.83 -3.25 8.04
CA LEU A 66 -12.61 -2.03 7.86
C LEU A 66 -12.56 -1.63 6.38
N ARG A 67 -13.65 -1.94 5.66
CA ARG A 67 -13.98 -1.29 4.38
C ARG A 67 -14.50 0.12 4.71
N PRO A 68 -14.06 1.22 4.04
CA PRO A 68 -13.43 1.33 2.72
C PRO A 68 -11.90 1.42 2.70
N ASN A 69 -11.24 1.27 3.85
CA ASN A 69 -9.82 1.62 3.98
C ASN A 69 -8.89 0.42 3.87
N LEU A 70 -9.43 -0.81 3.74
CA LEU A 70 -8.69 -2.06 3.82
C LEU A 70 -7.74 -2.07 5.02
N THR A 71 -8.15 -1.41 6.11
CA THR A 71 -7.39 -1.39 7.36
C THR A 71 -7.71 -2.69 8.08
N VAL A 72 -6.69 -3.53 8.18
CA VAL A 72 -6.69 -4.76 8.95
C VAL A 72 -6.36 -4.40 10.39
N ASP A 73 -7.05 -5.01 11.35
CA ASP A 73 -6.61 -4.94 12.75
C ASP A 73 -5.17 -5.47 12.86
N TRP A 74 -4.27 -4.65 13.40
CA TRP A 74 -2.86 -5.01 13.53
C TRP A 74 -2.64 -6.30 14.33
N ASN A 75 -3.57 -6.63 15.22
CA ASN A 75 -3.50 -7.84 16.04
C ASN A 75 -3.55 -9.13 15.21
N VAL A 76 -4.23 -9.12 14.05
CA VAL A 76 -4.35 -10.30 13.16
C VAL A 76 -3.30 -10.32 12.05
N VAL A 77 -2.45 -9.30 11.96
CA VAL A 77 -1.35 -9.26 10.99
C VAL A 77 -0.20 -10.10 11.52
N GLU A 78 0.32 -11.03 10.73
CA GLU A 78 1.43 -11.90 11.14
C GLU A 78 2.72 -11.65 10.36
N LEU A 79 2.61 -11.04 9.18
CA LEU A 79 3.76 -10.67 8.36
C LEU A 79 3.43 -9.40 7.57
N VAL A 80 4.45 -8.59 7.30
CA VAL A 80 4.30 -7.35 6.53
C VAL A 80 5.33 -7.31 5.42
N ASP A 81 4.93 -6.89 4.22
CA ASP A 81 5.88 -6.42 3.22
C ASP A 81 5.89 -4.88 3.24
N LEU A 82 7.06 -4.30 3.45
CA LEU A 82 7.29 -2.86 3.34
C LEU A 82 7.82 -2.56 1.93
N LEU A 83 7.11 -1.72 1.18
CA LEU A 83 7.56 -1.25 -0.13
C LEU A 83 8.58 -0.12 0.07
N VAL A 84 9.78 -0.30 -0.47
CA VAL A 84 10.91 0.64 -0.31
C VAL A 84 11.47 1.02 -1.67
N ASP A 85 11.90 2.26 -1.82
CA ASP A 85 12.52 2.74 -3.06
C ASP A 85 13.96 2.24 -3.16
N GLU A 86 14.42 1.88 -4.36
CA GLU A 86 15.80 1.41 -4.62
C GLU A 86 16.86 2.40 -4.11
N ASP A 87 16.64 3.70 -4.29
CA ASP A 87 17.56 4.75 -3.88
C ASP A 87 17.61 4.95 -2.34
N THR A 88 16.78 4.26 -1.58
CA THR A 88 16.64 4.43 -0.13
C THR A 88 16.99 3.13 0.59
N PRO A 89 18.27 2.91 0.95
CA PRO A 89 18.66 1.72 1.69
C PRO A 89 17.93 1.67 3.03
N VAL A 90 17.40 0.50 3.35
CA VAL A 90 16.74 0.29 4.63
C VAL A 90 17.81 0.09 5.69
N THR A 91 17.98 1.07 6.56
CA THR A 91 18.92 0.99 7.68
C THR A 91 18.17 0.85 9.00
N CYS A 92 18.75 0.14 9.96
CA CYS A 92 18.20 0.13 11.30
C CYS A 92 18.45 1.49 11.96
N PRO A 93 17.43 2.24 12.41
CA PRO A 93 17.66 3.55 13.04
C PRO A 93 18.36 3.51 14.40
N ILE A 94 18.60 2.31 14.95
CA ILE A 94 19.21 2.11 16.27
C ILE A 94 20.69 1.73 16.12
N CYS A 95 21.03 0.69 15.33
CA CYS A 95 22.42 0.28 15.12
C CYS A 95 23.06 0.89 13.87
N LEU A 96 22.27 1.50 12.98
CA LEU A 96 22.68 2.10 11.71
C LEU A 96 23.18 1.12 10.64
N ASP A 97 23.07 -0.19 10.87
CA ASP A 97 23.39 -1.22 9.88
C ASP A 97 22.36 -1.25 8.74
N GLU A 98 22.84 -1.51 7.53
CA GLU A 98 22.05 -1.71 6.31
C GLU A 98 21.42 -3.12 6.22
N SER A 99 21.99 -4.10 6.92
CA SER A 99 21.46 -5.45 7.04
C SER A 99 20.71 -5.62 8.35
N LEU A 100 19.38 -5.41 8.33
CA LEU A 100 18.57 -5.59 9.53
C LEU A 100 18.44 -7.08 9.87
N SER A 101 18.91 -7.47 11.06
CA SER A 101 18.75 -8.83 11.58
C SER A 101 17.36 -9.10 12.12
N ALA A 102 16.75 -10.19 11.67
CA ALA A 102 15.38 -10.61 11.98
C ALA A 102 14.40 -9.42 12.04
N PRO A 103 14.27 -8.62 10.96
CA PRO A 103 13.68 -7.29 11.02
C PRO A 103 12.24 -7.30 11.54
N ARG A 104 11.88 -6.27 12.33
CA ARG A 104 10.52 -6.05 12.84
C ARG A 104 10.02 -4.66 12.48
N VAL A 105 8.79 -4.60 11.99
CA VAL A 105 8.07 -3.35 11.72
C VAL A 105 7.07 -3.05 12.83
N THR A 106 6.92 -1.77 13.13
CA THR A 106 5.98 -1.23 14.10
C THR A 106 4.69 -0.76 13.42
N ARG A 107 3.63 -0.48 14.20
CA ARG A 107 2.39 0.14 13.68
C ARG A 107 2.63 1.44 12.92
N CYS A 108 3.72 2.15 13.22
CA CYS A 108 4.09 3.39 12.55
C CYS A 108 4.91 3.19 11.27
N SER A 109 5.00 1.96 10.76
CA SER A 109 5.73 1.56 9.53
C SER A 109 7.26 1.70 9.59
N HIS A 110 7.84 2.03 10.74
CA HIS A 110 9.29 2.01 10.91
C HIS A 110 9.78 0.62 11.29
N ALA A 111 10.88 0.20 10.65
CA ALA A 111 11.50 -1.10 10.81
C ALA A 111 12.84 -1.02 11.57
N PHE A 112 13.14 -2.05 12.35
CA PHE A 112 14.34 -2.14 13.19
C PHE A 112 14.83 -3.60 13.22
N CYS A 113 16.10 -3.85 13.54
CA CYS A 113 16.52 -5.19 13.97
C CYS A 113 15.74 -5.59 15.23
N TRP A 114 15.36 -6.86 15.37
CA TRP A 114 14.52 -7.28 16.50
C TRP A 114 15.21 -7.04 17.84
N VAL A 115 16.47 -7.44 17.95
CA VAL A 115 17.26 -7.27 19.17
C VAL A 115 17.41 -5.79 19.52
N CYS A 116 17.67 -4.93 18.53
CA CYS A 116 17.79 -3.49 18.74
C CYS A 116 16.51 -2.87 19.31
N ILE A 117 15.35 -3.19 18.75
CA ILE A 117 14.08 -2.63 19.23
C ILE A 117 13.70 -3.21 20.60
N LEU A 118 14.00 -4.47 20.88
CA LEU A 118 13.78 -5.06 22.22
C LEU A 118 14.68 -4.42 23.28
N LYS A 119 15.98 -4.21 23.00
CA LYS A 119 16.87 -3.44 23.88
C LYS A 119 16.32 -2.04 24.15
N TYR A 120 15.85 -1.37 23.10
CA TYR A 120 15.21 -0.05 23.24
C TYR A 120 14.00 -0.11 24.16
N LEU A 121 13.09 -1.08 23.98
CA LEU A 121 11.90 -1.26 24.83
C LEU A 121 12.25 -1.71 26.27
N ASN A 122 13.37 -2.41 26.45
CA ASN A 122 13.85 -2.92 27.75
C ASN A 122 14.54 -1.87 28.62
N PHE A 123 14.93 -0.72 28.05
CA PHE A 123 15.61 0.34 28.80
C PHE A 123 14.79 0.85 30.00
N ASP A 124 13.47 0.91 29.87
CA ASP A 124 12.56 1.20 30.98
C ASP A 124 11.36 0.24 30.93
N ARG A 125 11.48 -0.87 31.67
CA ARG A 125 10.46 -1.92 31.73
C ARG A 125 9.17 -1.47 32.41
N THR A 126 9.14 -0.31 33.07
CA THR A 126 7.96 0.15 33.82
C THR A 126 6.86 0.70 32.91
N LEU A 127 7.22 1.21 31.73
CA LEU A 127 6.29 1.98 30.89
C LEU A 127 5.44 1.14 29.93
N GLY A 128 5.72 -0.16 29.74
CA GLY A 128 4.97 -1.06 28.83
C GLY A 128 4.98 -0.67 27.34
N MET A 129 5.41 0.56 27.02
CA MET A 129 5.54 1.17 25.71
C MET A 129 6.73 2.13 25.71
N ARG A 130 7.26 2.44 24.52
CA ARG A 130 8.18 3.58 24.33
C ARG A 130 7.87 4.32 23.03
N PRO A 131 8.19 5.62 22.93
CA PRO A 131 7.98 6.37 21.70
C PRO A 131 8.91 5.87 20.58
N CYS A 132 8.44 5.84 19.34
CA CYS A 132 9.28 5.54 18.19
C CYS A 132 10.42 6.57 18.05
N PRO A 133 11.69 6.16 17.90
CA PRO A 133 12.80 7.08 17.70
C PRO A 133 12.66 8.01 16.49
N LEU A 134 11.86 7.62 15.49
CA LEU A 134 11.69 8.37 14.24
C LEU A 134 10.46 9.29 14.24
N CYS A 135 9.34 8.87 14.81
CA CYS A 135 8.07 9.61 14.72
C CYS A 135 7.34 9.80 16.06
N GLN A 136 7.93 9.36 17.16
CA GLN A 136 7.42 9.49 18.54
C GLN A 136 6.08 8.81 18.84
N GLN A 137 5.52 8.06 17.90
CA GLN A 137 4.32 7.25 18.14
C GLN A 137 4.64 6.09 19.08
N SER A 138 3.72 5.75 19.98
CA SER A 138 3.92 4.67 20.96
C SER A 138 4.12 3.32 20.27
N ILE A 139 5.18 2.62 20.67
CA ILE A 139 5.50 1.25 20.26
C ILE A 139 5.27 0.34 21.47
N TYR A 140 4.53 -0.74 21.24
CA TYR A 140 4.33 -1.84 22.18
C TYR A 140 5.04 -3.10 21.66
N ARG A 141 5.43 -4.02 22.55
CA ARG A 141 6.09 -5.29 22.18
C ARG A 141 5.21 -6.14 21.27
N THR A 142 3.94 -6.24 21.62
CA THR A 142 2.92 -6.98 20.86
C THR A 142 2.65 -6.42 19.47
N ASP A 143 3.12 -5.20 19.18
CA ASP A 143 2.95 -4.54 17.89
C ASP A 143 4.10 -4.82 16.92
N LEU A 144 5.16 -5.49 17.35
CA LEU A 144 6.28 -5.83 16.49
C LEU A 144 5.90 -7.00 15.59
N LYS A 145 5.86 -6.77 14.27
CA LYS A 145 5.56 -7.80 13.28
C LYS A 145 6.77 -8.08 12.39
N PRO A 146 7.05 -9.34 12.01
CA PRO A 146 8.04 -9.66 10.99
C PRO A 146 7.81 -8.85 9.71
N VAL A 147 8.90 -8.38 9.10
CA VAL A 147 8.82 -7.57 7.87
C VAL A 147 9.76 -8.07 6.79
N ARG A 148 9.30 -8.09 5.54
CA ARG A 148 10.13 -8.22 4.35
C ARG A 148 10.16 -6.90 3.60
N PHE A 149 11.26 -6.63 2.91
CA PHE A 149 11.39 -5.44 2.09
C PHE A 149 11.16 -5.81 0.62
N GLN A 150 10.25 -5.09 -0.02
CA GLN A 150 10.06 -5.15 -1.46
C GLN A 150 10.68 -3.89 -2.08
N VAL A 151 11.83 -4.05 -2.71
CA VAL A 151 12.50 -2.96 -3.42
C VAL A 151 11.70 -2.62 -4.68
N LYS A 152 11.39 -1.34 -4.84
CA LYS A 152 10.71 -0.76 -5.99
C LYS A 152 11.70 0.09 -6.76
N TYR A 153 11.86 -0.25 -8.03
CA TYR A 153 12.69 0.46 -8.99
C TYR A 153 11.88 1.63 -9.55
N LYS A 154 12.50 2.80 -9.75
CA LYS A 154 11.86 3.89 -10.50
C LYS A 154 11.76 3.46 -11.95
N PRO A 155 10.54 3.22 -12.47
CA PRO A 155 10.45 2.55 -13.75
C PRO A 155 10.58 3.57 -14.87
N ILE A 156 11.52 3.31 -15.78
CA ILE A 156 11.66 4.06 -17.04
C ILE A 156 10.62 3.55 -18.06
N VAL A 157 10.29 2.26 -17.98
CA VAL A 157 9.34 1.57 -18.83
C VAL A 157 8.45 0.70 -17.95
N LEU A 158 7.13 0.74 -18.18
CA LEU A 158 6.16 -0.11 -17.47
C LEU A 158 5.23 -0.83 -18.43
N SER A 159 4.80 -2.01 -17.98
CA SER A 159 3.65 -2.71 -18.52
C SER A 159 2.49 -2.61 -17.53
N PHE A 160 1.28 -2.37 -18.03
CA PHE A 160 0.06 -2.24 -17.23
C PHE A 160 -0.93 -3.35 -17.58
N ALA A 161 -1.66 -3.82 -16.57
CA ALA A 161 -2.79 -4.73 -16.74
C ALA A 161 -4.11 -3.97 -16.51
N LEU A 162 -5.17 -4.39 -17.19
CA LEU A 162 -6.53 -3.90 -16.98
C LEU A 162 -7.14 -4.53 -15.73
N LEU A 163 -7.55 -3.68 -14.79
CA LEU A 163 -8.27 -4.05 -13.58
C LEU A 163 -9.68 -3.51 -13.61
N MET A 164 -10.57 -4.22 -12.93
CA MET A 164 -11.96 -3.85 -12.70
C MET A 164 -12.26 -3.68 -11.22
N GLN A 165 -13.16 -2.76 -10.91
CA GLN A 165 -13.68 -2.55 -9.57
C GLN A 165 -15.21 -2.33 -9.65
N GLU A 166 -15.96 -3.12 -8.90
CA GLU A 166 -17.42 -2.93 -8.77
C GLU A 166 -17.77 -1.57 -8.13
N GLU A 167 -18.92 -1.02 -8.50
CA GLU A 167 -19.53 0.13 -7.82
C GLU A 167 -19.69 -0.19 -6.32
N ASP A 168 -19.26 0.73 -5.45
CA ASP A 168 -19.21 0.57 -3.98
C ASP A 168 -18.27 -0.51 -3.42
N SER A 169 -17.53 -1.24 -4.27
CA SER A 169 -16.47 -2.13 -3.80
C SER A 169 -15.21 -1.38 -3.40
N HIS A 170 -14.41 -1.98 -2.52
CA HIS A 170 -13.10 -1.48 -2.08
C HIS A 170 -11.95 -2.38 -2.52
N THR A 171 -12.20 -3.21 -3.52
CA THR A 171 -11.22 -4.16 -4.04
C THR A 171 -11.17 -4.05 -5.55
N ALA A 172 -9.98 -4.22 -6.11
CA ALA A 172 -9.76 -4.29 -7.54
C ALA A 172 -9.34 -5.72 -7.91
N VAL A 173 -9.88 -6.21 -9.02
CA VAL A 173 -9.59 -7.54 -9.56
C VAL A 173 -9.08 -7.41 -10.99
N LEU A 174 -8.30 -8.37 -11.45
CA LEU A 174 -7.90 -8.45 -12.85
C LEU A 174 -9.14 -8.63 -13.75
N HIS A 175 -9.05 -8.13 -14.98
CA HIS A 175 -10.08 -8.37 -15.98
C HIS A 175 -10.32 -9.90 -16.18
N PRO A 176 -11.57 -10.37 -16.40
CA PRO A 176 -11.88 -11.81 -16.47
C PRO A 176 -11.10 -12.52 -17.56
N ASP A 177 -10.90 -11.85 -18.70
CA ASP A 177 -10.16 -12.44 -19.82
C ASP A 177 -8.66 -12.53 -19.52
N ILE A 178 -8.11 -11.66 -18.65
CA ILE A 178 -6.74 -11.83 -18.13
C ILE A 178 -6.68 -13.07 -17.24
N CYS A 179 -7.69 -13.28 -16.40
CA CYS A 179 -7.78 -14.45 -15.54
C CYS A 179 -7.85 -15.74 -16.36
N GLU A 180 -8.63 -15.73 -17.44
CA GLU A 180 -8.73 -16.85 -18.38
C GLU A 180 -7.40 -17.18 -19.03
N LEU A 181 -6.66 -16.16 -19.48
CA LEU A 181 -5.32 -16.35 -20.04
C LEU A 181 -4.30 -16.86 -18.99
N LEU A 182 -4.45 -16.48 -17.72
CA LEU A 182 -3.54 -16.87 -16.65
C LEU A 182 -3.75 -18.30 -16.13
N CYS A 183 -5.00 -18.72 -16.00
CA CYS A 183 -5.34 -19.96 -15.29
C CYS A 183 -6.47 -20.78 -15.93
N GLY A 184 -6.95 -20.39 -17.11
CA GLY A 184 -8.07 -21.03 -17.78
C GLY A 184 -9.43 -20.77 -17.12
N ASN A 185 -9.51 -19.84 -16.16
CA ASN A 185 -10.74 -19.50 -15.46
C ASN A 185 -10.96 -17.98 -15.46
N ARG A 186 -12.17 -17.54 -15.83
CA ARG A 186 -12.57 -16.13 -15.91
C ARG A 186 -12.73 -15.46 -14.54
N LYS A 187 -12.67 -16.22 -13.44
CA LYS A 187 -12.75 -15.71 -12.07
C LYS A 187 -11.67 -16.35 -11.20
N LEU A 188 -10.77 -15.53 -10.64
CA LEU A 188 -9.71 -16.01 -9.75
C LEU A 188 -10.21 -16.36 -8.33
N ARG A 189 -11.28 -15.72 -7.87
CA ARG A 189 -11.83 -15.88 -6.52
C ARG A 189 -13.27 -15.41 -6.44
N ASP A 190 -13.98 -15.84 -5.41
CA ASP A 190 -15.33 -15.36 -5.10
C ASP A 190 -15.34 -13.91 -4.63
N ASP A 191 -16.51 -13.27 -4.73
CA ASP A 191 -16.66 -11.85 -4.41
C ASP A 191 -16.33 -11.62 -2.94
N ASN A 192 -15.63 -10.52 -2.64
CA ASN A 192 -15.16 -10.15 -1.30
C ASN A 192 -14.09 -11.07 -0.67
N GLN A 193 -13.60 -12.10 -1.36
CA GLN A 193 -12.49 -12.93 -0.90
C GLN A 193 -11.16 -12.17 -1.04
N ILE A 194 -10.30 -12.25 -0.02
CA ILE A 194 -8.94 -11.70 -0.06
C ILE A 194 -8.05 -12.73 -0.78
N PRO A 195 -7.09 -12.30 -1.62
CA PRO A 195 -6.13 -13.23 -2.23
C PRO A 195 -5.34 -13.99 -1.17
N SER A 196 -4.99 -15.23 -1.47
CA SER A 196 -3.86 -15.91 -0.82
C SER A 196 -2.54 -15.30 -1.30
N SER A 197 -1.47 -15.56 -0.56
CA SER A 197 -0.09 -15.19 -0.90
C SER A 197 0.38 -15.76 -2.24
N ASP A 198 -0.35 -16.78 -2.73
CA ASP A 198 -0.01 -17.57 -3.92
C ASP A 198 -0.92 -17.20 -5.10
N SER A 199 -1.82 -16.24 -4.89
CA SER A 199 -2.71 -15.74 -5.93
C SER A 199 -1.93 -14.96 -6.98
N LEU A 200 -2.31 -15.12 -8.25
CA LEU A 200 -1.64 -14.54 -9.42
C LEU A 200 -1.78 -13.01 -9.55
N ASP A 201 -2.63 -12.41 -8.73
CA ASP A 201 -2.96 -10.99 -8.69
C ASP A 201 -2.64 -10.36 -7.31
N VAL A 202 -1.99 -11.10 -6.39
CA VAL A 202 -1.66 -10.63 -5.03
C VAL A 202 -0.87 -9.31 -5.03
N GLN A 203 -0.14 -9.04 -6.11
CA GLN A 203 0.63 -7.82 -6.34
C GLN A 203 -0.24 -6.55 -6.42
N PHE A 204 -1.52 -6.67 -6.74
CA PHE A 204 -2.46 -5.54 -6.78
C PHE A 204 -3.16 -5.28 -5.44
N TRP A 205 -2.91 -6.14 -4.44
CA TRP A 205 -3.60 -6.09 -3.17
C TRP A 205 -2.70 -5.60 -2.04
N ASP A 206 -3.32 -4.91 -1.10
CA ASP A 206 -2.69 -4.39 0.11
C ASP A 206 -2.82 -5.37 1.30
N VAL A 207 -3.66 -6.40 1.16
CA VAL A 207 -3.91 -7.43 2.19
C VAL A 207 -3.97 -8.80 1.51
N ALA A 208 -3.34 -9.81 2.11
CA ALA A 208 -3.38 -11.19 1.62
C ALA A 208 -3.40 -12.20 2.77
N TYR A 209 -3.90 -13.42 2.52
CA TYR A 209 -3.70 -14.55 3.42
C TYR A 209 -2.36 -15.21 3.17
N THR A 210 -1.74 -15.80 4.19
CA THR A 210 -0.56 -16.65 4.03
C THR A 210 -0.75 -17.97 4.75
N ASP A 211 -0.23 -19.04 4.17
CA ASP A 211 -0.16 -20.33 4.86
C ASP A 211 0.76 -20.24 6.09
N SER A 212 0.39 -20.96 7.15
CA SER A 212 1.15 -21.01 8.40
C SER A 212 2.52 -21.68 8.21
N GLY A 213 2.67 -22.61 7.27
CA GLY A 213 3.95 -23.23 6.92
C GLY A 213 4.94 -22.21 6.36
N LYS A 214 4.51 -21.39 5.40
CA LYS A 214 5.35 -20.32 4.81
C LYS A 214 5.82 -19.30 5.84
N LEU A 215 4.95 -18.95 6.78
CA LEU A 215 5.31 -18.07 7.89
C LEU A 215 6.35 -18.74 8.81
N ARG A 216 6.16 -20.03 9.15
CA ARG A 216 7.12 -20.78 9.97
C ARG A 216 8.51 -20.82 9.35
N ASP A 217 8.64 -20.95 8.03
CA ASP A 217 9.96 -20.97 7.39
C ASP A 217 10.71 -19.64 7.54
N ILE A 218 10.00 -18.52 7.48
CA ILE A 218 10.58 -17.18 7.74
C ILE A 218 11.02 -17.11 9.21
N LEU A 219 10.15 -17.51 10.13
CA LEU A 219 10.43 -17.46 11.57
C LEU A 219 11.57 -18.42 11.99
N LYS A 220 11.75 -19.54 11.31
CA LYS A 220 12.91 -20.44 11.50
C LYS A 220 14.23 -19.76 11.13
N ARG A 221 14.26 -18.95 10.05
CA ARG A 221 15.46 -18.18 9.69
C ARG A 221 15.77 -17.12 10.74
N ASP A 222 14.74 -16.40 11.17
CA ASP A 222 14.87 -15.40 12.24
C ASP A 222 15.41 -16.06 13.52
N TYR A 223 14.94 -17.26 13.88
CA TYR A 223 15.46 -18.02 15.02
C TYR A 223 16.96 -18.28 14.89
N LEU A 224 17.41 -18.85 13.76
CA LEU A 224 18.83 -19.18 13.55
C LEU A 224 19.71 -17.92 13.60
N GLU A 225 19.23 -16.81 13.05
CA GLU A 225 19.94 -15.53 13.12
C GLU A 225 20.06 -15.02 14.57
N LEU A 226 18.96 -15.09 15.34
CA LEU A 226 18.93 -14.68 16.75
C LEU A 226 19.79 -15.57 17.65
N GLU A 227 19.82 -16.88 17.41
CA GLU A 227 20.66 -17.83 18.15
C GLU A 227 22.14 -17.50 17.96
N ASN A 228 22.55 -17.22 16.72
CA ASN A 228 23.91 -16.77 16.42
C ASN A 228 24.23 -15.44 17.13
N ILE A 229 23.29 -14.47 17.13
CA ILE A 229 23.48 -13.20 17.86
C ILE A 229 23.63 -13.45 19.37
N ALA A 230 22.82 -14.33 19.96
CA ALA A 230 22.90 -14.66 21.38
C ALA A 230 24.25 -15.32 21.73
N LEU A 231 24.71 -16.29 20.94
CA LEU A 231 26.00 -16.96 21.15
C LEU A 231 27.18 -15.97 21.12
N ASN A 232 27.17 -15.03 20.17
CA ASN A 232 28.22 -14.01 20.05
C ASN A 232 28.17 -12.95 21.18
N ALA A 233 27.00 -12.74 21.79
CA ALA A 233 26.78 -11.73 22.82
C ALA A 233 26.99 -12.24 24.26
N ILE A 234 27.07 -13.56 24.47
CA ILE A 234 26.97 -14.20 25.79
C ILE A 234 27.98 -13.65 26.81
N ASP A 235 29.21 -13.38 26.38
CA ASP A 235 30.31 -12.89 27.22
C ASP A 235 30.62 -11.40 27.02
N SER A 236 29.98 -10.75 26.03
CA SER A 236 30.38 -9.41 25.56
C SER A 236 29.34 -8.32 25.82
N ASP A 237 28.05 -8.60 25.57
CA ASP A 237 26.96 -7.62 25.71
C ASP A 237 25.72 -8.29 26.30
N VAL A 238 25.61 -8.22 27.62
CA VAL A 238 24.50 -8.78 28.40
C VAL A 238 23.15 -8.27 27.91
N ALA A 239 23.04 -7.00 27.51
CA ALA A 239 21.78 -6.43 27.05
C ALA A 239 21.37 -6.99 25.67
N THR A 240 22.34 -7.25 24.79
CA THR A 240 22.11 -7.95 23.51
C THR A 240 21.71 -9.40 23.76
N TYR A 241 22.42 -10.10 24.63
CA TYR A 241 22.09 -11.48 24.98
C TYR A 241 20.67 -11.61 25.55
N GLU A 242 20.31 -10.78 26.54
CA GLU A 242 18.95 -10.79 27.13
C GLU A 242 17.86 -10.50 26.09
N ALA A 243 18.07 -9.51 25.21
CA ALA A 243 17.09 -9.17 24.18
C ALA A 243 16.97 -10.26 23.10
N ALA A 244 18.06 -10.94 22.74
CA ALA A 244 18.03 -12.07 21.82
C ALA A 244 17.29 -13.28 22.45
N GLN A 245 17.56 -13.58 23.72
CA GLN A 245 16.85 -14.63 24.48
C GLN A 245 15.35 -14.33 24.61
N GLU A 246 14.97 -13.06 24.82
CA GLU A 246 13.56 -12.64 24.81
C GLU A 246 12.90 -12.92 23.45
N ALA A 247 13.57 -12.58 22.34
CA ALA A 247 13.04 -12.84 20.99
C ALA A 247 12.91 -14.35 20.70
N LEU A 248 13.92 -15.15 21.07
CA LEU A 248 13.89 -16.60 20.92
C LEU A 248 12.74 -17.22 21.72
N SER A 249 12.54 -16.79 22.97
CA SER A 249 11.42 -17.24 23.80
C SER A 249 10.07 -16.94 23.14
N GLN A 250 9.91 -15.73 22.57
CA GLN A 250 8.69 -15.38 21.83
C GLN A 250 8.46 -16.27 20.60
N LEU A 251 9.52 -16.72 19.91
CA LEU A 251 9.37 -17.66 18.78
C LEU A 251 8.95 -19.06 19.25
N ILE A 252 9.53 -19.54 20.35
CA ILE A 252 9.21 -20.84 20.95
C ILE A 252 7.76 -20.87 21.44
N ASP A 253 7.33 -19.81 22.12
CA ASP A 253 5.95 -19.65 22.60
C ASP A 253 4.93 -19.67 21.45
N ASN A 254 5.34 -19.19 20.27
CA ASN A 254 4.54 -19.23 19.04
C ASN A 254 4.65 -20.58 18.28
N GLY A 255 5.24 -21.61 18.89
CA GLY A 255 5.29 -22.96 18.36
C GLY A 255 6.40 -23.23 17.34
N ILE A 256 7.45 -22.41 17.29
CA ILE A 256 8.63 -22.68 16.46
C ILE A 256 9.55 -23.68 17.18
N THR A 257 9.65 -24.89 16.65
CA THR A 257 10.61 -25.91 17.08
C THR A 257 11.58 -26.23 15.94
N ILE A 258 12.89 -26.14 16.19
CA ILE A 258 13.91 -26.59 15.23
C ILE A 258 14.27 -28.05 15.55
N PRO A 259 14.23 -28.99 14.58
CA PRO A 259 14.76 -30.34 14.78
C PRO A 259 16.27 -30.28 15.00
N SER A 260 16.77 -30.96 16.04
CA SER A 260 18.20 -30.98 16.40
C SER A 260 19.10 -31.81 15.47
N ASP A 261 18.65 -32.32 14.32
CA ASP A 261 19.54 -33.03 13.39
C ASP A 261 18.97 -33.17 11.97
N GLY A 262 19.84 -33.00 10.96
CA GLY A 262 19.73 -33.58 9.61
C GLY A 262 18.83 -32.91 8.55
N ASP A 263 19.47 -32.18 7.63
CA ASP A 263 19.14 -32.13 6.19
C ASP A 263 17.67 -32.01 5.75
N GLU A 264 17.04 -30.85 6.01
CA GLU A 264 16.12 -30.30 5.01
C GLU A 264 16.80 -29.08 4.39
N LYS A 265 17.22 -29.20 3.12
CA LYS A 265 17.54 -28.04 2.31
C LYS A 265 16.32 -27.13 2.34
N LEU A 266 16.42 -26.04 3.11
CA LEU A 266 15.40 -25.00 3.19
C LEU A 266 15.18 -24.47 1.77
N SER A 267 14.18 -24.99 1.07
CA SER A 267 13.89 -24.59 -0.29
C SER A 267 13.56 -23.11 -0.26
N VAL A 268 14.35 -22.32 -0.99
CA VAL A 268 14.18 -20.88 -1.13
C VAL A 268 12.83 -20.64 -1.80
N GLY A 269 11.80 -20.42 -0.99
CA GLY A 269 10.52 -19.87 -1.44
C GLY A 269 10.74 -18.42 -1.85
N ILE A 270 11.29 -18.24 -3.05
CA ILE A 270 11.40 -16.96 -3.73
C ILE A 270 10.01 -16.31 -3.71
N ASN A 271 9.96 -15.07 -3.26
CA ASN A 271 8.78 -14.22 -3.13
C ASN A 271 7.67 -14.56 -4.14
N ASN A 272 6.57 -15.20 -3.70
CA ASN A 272 5.43 -15.61 -4.56
C ASN A 272 4.86 -14.45 -5.40
N ILE A 273 5.08 -13.21 -4.97
CA ILE A 273 4.77 -12.00 -5.73
C ILE A 273 5.61 -11.91 -7.00
N ASN A 274 6.93 -12.17 -6.93
CA ASN A 274 7.79 -12.15 -8.11
C ASN A 274 7.38 -13.25 -9.09
N GLU A 275 6.95 -14.41 -8.58
CA GLU A 275 6.38 -15.48 -9.40
C GLU A 275 5.06 -15.04 -10.06
N ALA A 276 4.14 -14.42 -9.31
CA ALA A 276 2.89 -13.88 -9.85
C ALA A 276 3.14 -12.81 -10.92
N ILE A 277 4.09 -11.88 -10.68
CA ILE A 277 4.53 -10.87 -11.65
C ILE A 277 5.10 -11.56 -12.90
N GLN A 278 5.96 -12.56 -12.73
CA GLN A 278 6.57 -13.28 -13.86
C GLN A 278 5.52 -14.00 -14.70
N ARG A 279 4.57 -14.70 -14.08
CA ARG A 279 3.46 -15.35 -14.79
C ARG A 279 2.60 -14.34 -15.54
N LEU A 280 2.33 -13.18 -14.93
CA LEU A 280 1.56 -12.12 -15.57
C LEU A 280 2.32 -11.53 -16.77
N ASN A 281 3.62 -11.29 -16.65
CA ASN A 281 4.46 -10.85 -17.76
C ASN A 281 4.49 -11.88 -18.89
N ASN A 282 4.61 -13.18 -18.60
CA ASN A 282 4.59 -14.22 -19.63
C ASN A 282 3.28 -14.19 -20.45
N VAL A 283 2.14 -14.01 -19.79
CA VAL A 283 0.85 -13.85 -20.48
C VAL A 283 0.81 -12.56 -21.29
N ALA A 284 1.28 -11.47 -20.68
CA ALA A 284 1.32 -10.15 -21.31
C ALA A 284 2.20 -10.13 -22.57
N ASP A 285 3.34 -10.83 -22.58
CA ASP A 285 4.26 -10.92 -23.73
C ASP A 285 3.65 -11.67 -24.91
N THR A 286 2.76 -12.63 -24.65
CA THR A 286 2.03 -13.37 -25.70
C THR A 286 0.77 -12.66 -26.19
N TYR A 287 0.35 -11.59 -25.50
CA TYR A 287 -0.88 -10.89 -25.78
C TYR A 287 -0.74 -9.95 -26.98
N ILE A 288 -1.56 -10.18 -27.99
CA ILE A 288 -1.69 -9.29 -29.15
C ILE A 288 -3.03 -8.56 -29.03
N TYR A 289 -2.98 -7.23 -29.00
CA TYR A 289 -4.20 -6.43 -28.99
C TYR A 289 -4.79 -6.35 -30.39
N GLU A 290 -5.94 -6.98 -30.57
CA GLU A 290 -6.78 -6.84 -31.76
C GLU A 290 -8.09 -6.17 -31.36
N LYS A 291 -8.44 -5.06 -32.01
CA LYS A 291 -9.76 -4.42 -31.84
C LYS A 291 -10.82 -5.37 -32.41
N LYS A 292 -11.43 -6.18 -31.57
CA LYS A 292 -12.57 -7.02 -31.96
C LYS A 292 -13.81 -6.14 -32.17
N ASP A 293 -14.53 -6.43 -33.25
CA ASP A 293 -15.90 -5.95 -33.46
C ASP A 293 -16.85 -6.76 -32.58
N ASP A 294 -16.74 -6.53 -31.27
CA ASP A 294 -17.66 -7.14 -30.32
C ASP A 294 -18.95 -6.31 -30.27
N TYR A 295 -20.06 -6.97 -30.59
CA TYR A 295 -21.42 -6.41 -30.59
C TYR A 295 -22.14 -6.67 -29.27
N THR A 296 -21.52 -7.34 -28.30
CA THR A 296 -22.14 -7.52 -26.98
C THR A 296 -22.25 -6.17 -26.26
N GLU A 297 -23.46 -5.82 -25.85
CA GLU A 297 -23.70 -4.69 -24.97
C GLU A 297 -22.99 -4.92 -23.63
N ASN A 298 -22.47 -3.85 -22.99
CA ASN A 298 -22.01 -3.91 -21.59
C ASN A 298 -23.21 -3.99 -20.66
N ILE A 299 -23.95 -5.09 -20.73
CA ILE A 299 -25.14 -5.34 -19.94
C ILE A 299 -25.08 -6.79 -19.46
N ASP A 300 -25.18 -6.98 -18.15
CA ASP A 300 -25.51 -8.28 -17.59
C ASP A 300 -26.98 -8.63 -17.89
N SER A 301 -27.34 -9.88 -17.70
CA SER A 301 -28.69 -10.42 -17.93
C SER A 301 -29.80 -9.79 -17.05
N CYS A 302 -29.50 -8.77 -16.23
CA CYS A 302 -30.43 -8.06 -15.34
C CYS A 302 -30.43 -6.51 -15.45
N GLY A 303 -29.58 -5.88 -16.27
CA GLY A 303 -29.58 -4.43 -16.42
C GLY A 303 -28.94 -3.64 -15.27
N ARG A 304 -27.88 -4.16 -14.62
CA ARG A 304 -26.78 -3.39 -13.96
C ARG A 304 -25.82 -4.28 -13.14
N THR A 305 -24.52 -4.15 -13.45
CA THR A 305 -23.43 -3.96 -12.46
C THR A 305 -22.40 -3.01 -13.06
N LYS A 306 -22.28 -1.77 -12.56
CA LYS A 306 -21.30 -0.81 -13.10
C LYS A 306 -19.91 -1.15 -12.56
N TYR A 307 -18.98 -1.52 -13.45
CA TYR A 307 -17.57 -1.65 -13.10
C TYR A 307 -16.81 -0.40 -13.51
N TYR A 308 -15.88 0.05 -12.66
CA TYR A 308 -14.83 0.97 -13.05
C TYR A 308 -13.63 0.19 -13.56
N CYS A 309 -13.11 0.60 -14.72
CA CYS A 309 -11.93 0.01 -15.31
C CYS A 309 -10.75 0.99 -15.23
N PHE A 310 -9.58 0.49 -14.89
CA PHE A 310 -8.35 1.26 -14.83
C PHE A 310 -7.13 0.36 -15.06
N TYR A 311 -5.99 0.97 -15.34
CA TYR A 311 -4.75 0.24 -15.62
C TYR A 311 -3.77 0.43 -14.48
N GLN A 312 -3.28 -0.67 -13.90
CA GLN A 312 -2.23 -0.64 -12.90
C GLN A 312 -1.00 -1.38 -13.40
N SER A 313 0.18 -0.91 -13.00
CA SER A 313 1.45 -1.53 -13.33
C SER A 313 1.54 -2.98 -12.85
N ILE A 314 2.06 -3.85 -13.73
CA ILE A 314 2.18 -5.30 -13.51
C ILE A 314 3.21 -5.64 -12.42
N ASP A 315 4.23 -4.80 -12.24
CA ASP A 315 5.31 -4.96 -11.25
C ASP A 315 4.85 -4.88 -9.78
N GLY A 316 3.55 -4.70 -9.54
CA GLY A 316 2.97 -4.55 -8.20
C GLY A 316 3.27 -3.21 -7.54
N SER A 317 3.83 -2.25 -8.26
CA SER A 317 3.99 -0.87 -7.79
C SER A 317 2.63 -0.17 -7.84
N LYS A 318 2.44 0.84 -6.98
CA LYS A 318 1.19 1.64 -6.95
C LYS A 318 1.19 2.72 -8.04
N VAL A 319 1.52 2.30 -9.26
CA VAL A 319 1.55 3.16 -10.45
C VAL A 319 0.31 2.84 -11.29
N VAL A 320 -0.50 3.86 -11.55
CA VAL A 320 -1.76 3.74 -12.29
C VAL A 320 -1.72 4.66 -13.50
N LEU A 321 -2.29 4.23 -14.61
CA LEU A 321 -2.43 5.07 -15.79
C LEU A 321 -3.21 6.35 -15.45
N HIS A 322 -2.71 7.49 -15.92
CA HIS A 322 -3.29 8.78 -15.57
C HIS A 322 -4.80 8.85 -15.99
N PRO A 323 -5.70 9.36 -15.12
CA PRO A 323 -7.16 9.31 -15.35
C PRO A 323 -7.61 9.91 -16.68
N GLN A 324 -6.86 10.87 -17.21
CA GLN A 324 -7.14 11.48 -18.50
C GLN A 324 -6.91 10.53 -19.68
N LEU A 325 -5.88 9.68 -19.58
CA LEU A 325 -5.54 8.68 -20.58
C LEU A 325 -6.56 7.54 -20.55
N ILE A 326 -6.97 7.09 -19.36
CA ILE A 326 -8.07 6.13 -19.19
C ILE A 326 -9.35 6.63 -19.87
N LYS A 327 -9.74 7.90 -19.63
CA LYS A 327 -10.91 8.50 -20.28
C LYS A 327 -10.76 8.63 -21.80
N CYS A 328 -9.55 8.90 -22.29
CA CYS A 328 -9.25 8.92 -23.72
C CYS A 328 -9.47 7.54 -24.34
N MET A 329 -8.85 6.50 -23.76
CA MET A 329 -9.01 5.12 -24.21
C MET A 329 -10.47 4.70 -24.17
N TRP A 330 -11.18 4.97 -23.06
CA TRP A 330 -12.60 4.69 -22.92
C TRP A 330 -13.44 5.31 -24.04
N HIS A 331 -13.13 6.55 -24.44
CA HIS A 331 -13.78 7.21 -25.55
C HIS A 331 -13.48 6.53 -26.89
N CYS A 332 -12.19 6.26 -27.17
CA CYS A 332 -11.71 5.71 -28.43
C CYS A 332 -12.13 4.25 -28.65
N CYS A 333 -12.38 3.51 -27.57
CA CYS A 333 -12.91 2.14 -27.58
C CYS A 333 -14.44 2.08 -27.62
N GLY A 334 -15.12 3.20 -27.95
CA GLY A 334 -16.58 3.23 -28.09
C GLY A 334 -17.32 3.05 -26.76
N ARG A 335 -16.70 3.39 -25.63
CA ARG A 335 -17.24 3.21 -24.27
C ARG A 335 -17.59 1.75 -23.96
N ASN A 336 -16.81 0.83 -24.51
CA ASN A 336 -16.95 -0.59 -24.25
C ASN A 336 -15.72 -1.14 -23.51
N VAL A 337 -15.94 -1.75 -22.33
CA VAL A 337 -14.88 -2.40 -21.53
C VAL A 337 -14.21 -3.51 -22.31
N ASN A 338 -14.96 -4.35 -23.01
CA ASN A 338 -14.43 -5.48 -23.78
C ASN A 338 -13.53 -5.05 -24.94
N LYS A 339 -13.64 -3.78 -25.37
CA LYS A 339 -12.78 -3.19 -26.42
C LYS A 339 -11.53 -2.54 -25.85
N MET A 340 -11.36 -2.50 -24.53
CA MET A 340 -10.14 -1.98 -23.91
C MET A 340 -9.03 -3.03 -23.98
N PRO A 341 -7.78 -2.64 -24.28
CA PRO A 341 -6.64 -3.56 -24.22
C PRO A 341 -6.52 -4.22 -22.85
N LEU A 342 -6.32 -5.53 -22.79
CA LEU A 342 -6.07 -6.22 -21.51
C LEU A 342 -4.72 -5.80 -20.91
N PHE A 343 -3.73 -5.56 -21.76
CA PHE A 343 -2.40 -5.11 -21.37
C PHE A 343 -1.94 -3.90 -22.18
N LEU A 344 -1.19 -3.02 -21.53
CA LEU A 344 -0.41 -1.96 -22.15
C LEU A 344 1.06 -2.26 -21.93
N LEU A 345 1.80 -2.64 -22.97
CA LEU A 345 3.11 -3.27 -22.85
C LEU A 345 4.23 -2.28 -23.10
N ASN A 346 5.29 -2.37 -22.28
CA ASN A 346 6.58 -1.73 -22.50
C ASN A 346 6.49 -0.23 -22.82
N LEU A 347 5.62 0.50 -22.11
CA LEU A 347 5.41 1.91 -22.34
C LEU A 347 6.45 2.76 -21.60
N PRO A 348 7.17 3.66 -22.29
CA PRO A 348 8.08 4.58 -21.62
C PRO A 348 7.29 5.61 -20.81
N ILE A 349 7.78 5.89 -19.61
CA ILE A 349 7.12 6.82 -18.69
C ILE A 349 7.53 8.25 -19.04
N LEU A 350 6.57 9.04 -19.51
CA LEU A 350 6.81 10.47 -19.84
C LEU A 350 6.81 11.32 -18.59
N ASN A 351 5.90 11.03 -17.65
CA ASN A 351 5.76 11.77 -16.40
C ASN A 351 5.06 10.91 -15.34
N LEU A 352 5.53 10.98 -14.09
CA LEU A 352 4.88 10.40 -12.91
C LEU A 352 4.44 11.53 -11.97
N GLU A 353 3.13 11.65 -11.76
CA GLU A 353 2.59 12.54 -10.75
C GLU A 353 2.41 11.78 -9.43
N GLU A 354 3.16 12.15 -8.40
CA GLU A 354 2.97 11.60 -7.05
C GLU A 354 1.71 12.20 -6.43
N VAL A 355 0.79 11.32 -6.01
CA VAL A 355 -0.45 11.74 -5.36
C VAL A 355 -0.71 10.91 -4.10
N VAL A 356 -1.16 11.60 -3.04
CA VAL A 356 -1.62 10.94 -1.82
C VAL A 356 -3.13 10.71 -1.92
N VAL A 357 -3.58 9.48 -1.70
CA VAL A 357 -5.01 9.14 -1.73
C VAL A 357 -5.74 9.87 -0.61
N THR A 358 -6.60 10.83 -0.97
CA THR A 358 -7.48 11.59 -0.07
C THR A 358 -8.96 11.23 -0.29
N GLY A 359 -9.80 11.52 0.71
CA GLY A 359 -11.24 11.25 0.61
C GLY A 359 -11.93 12.11 -0.45
N GLU A 360 -11.38 13.28 -0.78
CA GLU A 360 -11.82 14.06 -1.95
C GLU A 360 -11.46 13.35 -3.26
N MET A 361 -10.25 12.79 -3.33
CA MET A 361 -9.79 12.13 -4.56
C MET A 361 -10.58 10.85 -4.86
N ARG A 362 -10.89 10.04 -3.84
CA ARG A 362 -11.78 8.88 -3.99
C ARG A 362 -13.20 9.27 -4.42
N ARG A 363 -13.73 10.40 -3.95
CA ARG A 363 -15.02 10.95 -4.43
C ARG A 363 -14.98 11.40 -5.89
N ARG A 364 -13.81 11.84 -6.37
CA ARG A 364 -13.61 12.28 -7.76
C ARG A 364 -13.35 11.11 -8.70
N TYR A 365 -12.64 10.10 -8.22
CA TYR A 365 -12.23 8.91 -8.96
C TYR A 365 -12.57 7.68 -8.10
N ASN A 366 -13.77 7.16 -8.27
CA ASN A 366 -14.29 6.04 -7.47
C ASN A 366 -13.43 4.77 -7.60
N TRP A 367 -12.70 4.60 -8.71
CA TRP A 367 -11.76 3.49 -8.89
C TRP A 367 -10.52 3.55 -7.97
N LEU A 368 -10.32 4.64 -7.21
CA LEU A 368 -9.28 4.73 -6.19
C LEU A 368 -9.71 4.15 -4.83
N ASN A 369 -10.94 3.64 -4.74
CA ASN A 369 -11.48 3.06 -3.51
C ASN A 369 -10.71 1.83 -3.04
N HIS A 370 -9.94 1.17 -3.90
CA HIS A 370 -9.11 0.02 -3.55
C HIS A 370 -7.76 0.38 -2.88
N PHE A 371 -7.25 1.61 -3.06
CA PHE A 371 -6.02 2.04 -2.39
C PHE A 371 -6.29 2.60 -1.01
N ARG A 372 -5.57 2.18 0.04
CA ARG A 372 -5.77 2.73 1.40
C ARG A 372 -5.67 4.25 1.47
N MET A 373 -6.44 4.85 2.38
CA MET A 373 -6.37 6.28 2.67
C MET A 373 -4.99 6.72 3.12
N GLY A 374 -4.50 7.83 2.57
CA GLY A 374 -3.18 8.38 2.89
C GLY A 374 -2.00 7.62 2.28
N CYS A 375 -2.26 6.60 1.47
CA CYS A 375 -1.24 5.92 0.67
C CYS A 375 -0.73 6.82 -0.46
N LYS A 376 0.56 6.70 -0.79
CA LYS A 376 1.13 7.31 -1.98
C LYS A 376 0.87 6.43 -3.19
N ILE A 377 0.46 7.03 -4.29
CA ILE A 377 0.30 6.40 -5.60
C ILE A 377 0.94 7.31 -6.65
N TYR A 378 1.28 6.75 -7.81
CA TYR A 378 1.84 7.49 -8.93
C TYR A 378 0.90 7.41 -10.13
N LEU A 379 0.55 8.56 -10.71
CA LEU A 379 -0.22 8.63 -11.94
C LEU A 379 0.74 8.75 -13.13
N ALA A 380 0.76 7.72 -13.97
CA ALA A 380 1.66 7.64 -15.11
C ALA A 380 1.04 8.24 -16.38
N ASN A 381 1.76 9.18 -16.98
CA ASN A 381 1.52 9.63 -18.34
C ASN A 381 2.45 8.87 -19.27
N VAL A 382 1.87 8.23 -20.29
CA VAL A 382 2.55 7.34 -21.23
C VAL A 382 2.05 7.59 -22.66
N PRO A 383 2.87 7.31 -23.68
CA PRO A 383 2.43 7.28 -25.07
C PRO A 383 1.37 6.18 -25.28
N LEU A 384 0.35 6.45 -26.11
CA LEU A 384 -0.74 5.52 -26.43
C LEU A 384 -0.85 5.21 -27.94
N GLU A 385 0.15 5.60 -28.73
CA GLU A 385 0.18 5.54 -30.19
C GLU A 385 0.03 4.11 -30.74
N GLY A 386 0.35 3.09 -29.93
CA GLY A 386 0.12 1.66 -30.27
C GLY A 386 -1.30 1.14 -30.01
N TYR A 387 -2.12 1.90 -29.29
CA TYR A 387 -3.47 1.46 -28.86
C TYR A 387 -4.59 2.36 -29.40
N ILE A 388 -4.29 3.65 -29.61
CA ILE A 388 -5.21 4.67 -30.10
C ILE A 388 -4.59 5.34 -31.33
N THR A 389 -5.38 5.56 -32.39
CA THR A 389 -4.90 6.30 -33.56
C THR A 389 -4.80 7.81 -33.26
N PRO A 390 -3.88 8.55 -33.90
CA PRO A 390 -3.76 10.00 -33.69
C PRO A 390 -5.06 10.77 -33.92
N GLU A 391 -5.84 10.37 -34.93
CA GLU A 391 -7.14 10.97 -35.25
C GLU A 391 -8.14 10.84 -34.09
N GLN A 392 -8.23 9.66 -33.48
CA GLN A 392 -9.10 9.41 -32.32
C GLN A 392 -8.67 10.24 -31.10
N MET A 393 -7.36 10.39 -30.90
CA MET A 393 -6.79 11.22 -29.82
C MET A 393 -7.12 12.70 -30.03
N GLU A 394 -6.96 13.23 -31.25
CA GLU A 394 -7.28 14.61 -31.59
C GLU A 394 -8.77 14.91 -31.43
N GLU A 395 -9.64 14.00 -31.86
CA GLU A 395 -11.09 14.13 -31.69
C GLU A 395 -11.47 14.27 -30.21
N TYR A 396 -10.93 13.38 -29.36
CA TYR A 396 -11.17 13.45 -27.92
C TYR A 396 -10.62 14.73 -27.29
N MET A 397 -9.44 15.18 -27.71
CA MET A 397 -8.84 16.43 -27.21
C MET A 397 -9.69 17.65 -27.60
N ARG A 398 -10.22 17.68 -28.82
CA ARG A 398 -11.13 18.73 -29.32
C ARG A 398 -12.43 18.75 -28.53
N GLU A 399 -13.09 17.60 -28.35
CA GLU A 399 -14.32 17.51 -27.54
C GLU A 399 -14.11 17.98 -26.11
N ARG A 400 -13.00 17.59 -25.50
CA ARG A 400 -12.67 17.98 -24.14
C ARG A 400 -12.45 19.49 -24.03
N GLN A 401 -11.78 20.09 -25.01
CA GLN A 401 -11.54 21.52 -25.04
C GLN A 401 -12.86 22.29 -25.10
N ILE A 402 -13.77 21.88 -26.01
CA ILE A 402 -15.12 22.46 -26.11
C ILE A 402 -15.87 22.36 -24.77
N LYS A 403 -15.84 21.19 -24.10
CA LYS A 403 -16.49 21.00 -22.78
C LYS A 403 -15.92 21.92 -21.70
N ARG A 404 -14.61 22.19 -21.72
CA ARG A 404 -13.97 23.13 -20.78
C ARG A 404 -14.39 24.56 -21.04
N ASP A 405 -14.37 24.97 -22.30
CA ASP A 405 -14.71 26.33 -22.70
C ASP A 405 -16.17 26.63 -22.35
N MET A 406 -17.09 25.69 -22.64
CA MET A 406 -18.49 25.80 -22.21
C MET A 406 -18.64 25.91 -20.68
N LYS A 407 -17.84 25.16 -19.90
CA LYS A 407 -17.89 25.23 -18.43
C LYS A 407 -17.36 26.57 -17.93
N LEU A 408 -16.29 27.09 -18.54
CA LEU A 408 -15.73 28.40 -18.21
C LEU A 408 -16.74 29.51 -18.52
N SER A 409 -17.37 29.49 -19.70
CA SER A 409 -18.42 30.44 -20.07
C SER A 409 -19.58 30.43 -19.07
N LYS A 410 -20.02 29.26 -18.61
CA LYS A 410 -21.08 29.15 -17.58
C LYS A 410 -20.65 29.72 -16.22
N ILE A 411 -19.38 29.60 -15.85
CA ILE A 411 -18.86 30.17 -14.59
C ILE A 411 -18.79 31.70 -14.70
N LEU A 412 -18.35 32.23 -15.84
CA LEU A 412 -18.30 33.67 -16.11
C LEU A 412 -19.72 34.28 -16.09
N GLN A 413 -20.67 33.67 -16.81
CA GLN A 413 -22.07 34.12 -16.80
C GLN A 413 -22.69 34.16 -15.40
N ARG A 414 -22.35 33.21 -14.53
CA ARG A 414 -22.83 33.20 -13.13
C ARG A 414 -22.17 34.26 -12.25
N ARG A 415 -20.95 34.68 -12.58
CA ARG A 415 -20.26 35.78 -11.90
C ARG A 415 -20.79 37.14 -12.35
N ASP A 416 -21.17 37.27 -13.62
CA ASP A 416 -21.73 38.51 -14.15
C ASP A 416 -23.20 38.72 -13.73
N SER A 417 -23.86 37.67 -13.26
CA SER A 417 -25.26 37.68 -12.79
C SER A 417 -25.42 37.77 -11.26
N ALA A 418 -24.31 37.80 -10.50
CA ALA A 418 -24.27 37.87 -9.04
C ALA A 418 -23.59 39.16 -8.59
#